data_AF-A0A6V7XC68-F1
#
_entry.id   AF-A0A6V7XC68-F1
#
_cell.length_a   1.000
_cell.length_b   1.000
_cell.length_c   1.000
_cell.angle_alpha   90.00
_cell.angle_beta   90.00
_cell.angle_gamma   90.00
#
_symmetry.space_group_name_H-M   'P 1'
#
loop_
_entity.id
_entity.type
_entity.pdbx_description
1 polymer ?
#
loop_
_entity_poly.entity_id
_entity_poly.type
_entity_poly.pdbx_seq_one_letter_code
_entity_poly.pdbx_strand_id
1 'polypeptide(L)'
;MHAENRKKAEEIKERVQQDMTQARLRGFGKALLYTETQIEGAVSALYQSIGIGGLRPNTVFLNFPRMGENQDQHTEQMIFAEQLCCGAQNDNCMVVVKGITDFPRPNDRLRGYLDIWWIVQDGGILMLIAYLLQQHKVWKGCKMRVYVISQTEEQNEEIKHALQRHIYMLRIDANVFIVNMIDPDSVDDDAVQKTLNMEQRTRTLLKKNLSNLSNGGMLNGGFLSDDSGRLTPQTRNSANNTLTVPGQQQIRQSIIETSFIQKTFEGMDNQDTLNSSDQISLKDIDDVKVQKMNAAVRLNQVILEYSTESQLVLLSLPKPPKSIQSLVENYLAYVEALTEGLPRIMLIGGSGKEVITADS
;
A
#
# COMPACT_ATOMS: atom_id res chain seq x y z
N MET A 1 28.82 -26.27 0.53
CA MET A 1 27.55 -25.52 0.64
C MET A 1 27.75 -24.00 0.59
N HIS A 2 28.50 -23.36 1.51
CA HIS A 2 28.66 -21.89 1.50
C HIS A 2 29.33 -21.29 0.24
N ALA A 3 30.36 -21.94 -0.30
CA ALA A 3 31.03 -21.48 -1.53
C ALA A 3 30.11 -21.54 -2.76
N GLU A 4 29.23 -22.54 -2.83
CA GLU A 4 28.28 -22.70 -3.95
C GLU A 4 27.17 -21.65 -3.89
N ASN A 5 26.61 -21.39 -2.71
CA ASN A 5 25.60 -20.34 -2.52
C ASN A 5 26.17 -18.94 -2.80
N ARG A 6 27.44 -18.70 -2.43
CA ARG A 6 28.13 -17.45 -2.77
C ARG A 6 28.29 -17.29 -4.28
N LYS A 7 28.70 -18.34 -4.98
CA LYS A 7 28.81 -18.33 -6.45
C LYS A 7 27.46 -18.04 -7.11
N LYS A 8 26.39 -18.72 -6.67
CA LYS A 8 25.02 -18.47 -7.14
C LYS A 8 24.58 -17.01 -6.90
N ALA A 9 24.90 -16.43 -5.74
CA ALA A 9 24.60 -15.03 -5.44
C ALA A 9 25.37 -14.06 -6.36
N GLU A 10 26.63 -14.36 -6.68
CA GLU A 10 27.44 -13.57 -7.63
C GLU A 10 26.86 -13.68 -9.05
N GLU A 11 26.47 -14.87 -9.51
CA GLU A 11 25.81 -15.09 -10.81
C GLU A 11 24.47 -14.32 -10.91
N ILE A 12 23.64 -14.35 -9.87
CA ILE A 12 22.38 -13.59 -9.82
C ILE A 12 22.66 -12.09 -9.88
N LYS A 13 23.66 -11.61 -9.14
CA LYS A 13 24.05 -10.19 -9.14
C LYS A 13 24.49 -9.74 -10.53
N GLU A 14 25.30 -10.53 -11.23
CA GLU A 14 25.74 -10.22 -12.59
C GLU A 14 24.57 -10.18 -13.56
N ARG A 15 23.65 -11.15 -13.49
CA ARG A 15 22.44 -11.17 -14.30
C ARG A 15 21.58 -9.91 -14.08
N VAL A 16 21.34 -9.54 -12.82
CA VAL A 16 20.59 -8.31 -12.49
C VAL A 16 21.28 -7.08 -13.08
N GLN A 17 22.61 -6.98 -13.00
CA GLN A 17 23.36 -5.85 -13.55
C GLN A 17 23.26 -5.78 -15.09
N GLN A 18 23.23 -6.92 -15.77
CA GLN A 18 23.00 -7.00 -17.21
C GLN A 18 21.57 -6.53 -17.57
N ASP A 19 20.56 -7.02 -16.85
CA ASP A 19 19.16 -6.64 -17.07
C ASP A 19 18.94 -5.13 -16.83
N MET A 20 19.56 -4.55 -15.79
CA MET A 20 19.57 -3.10 -15.55
C MET A 20 20.18 -2.33 -16.73
N THR A 21 21.28 -2.83 -17.28
CA THR A 21 21.95 -2.20 -18.44
C THR A 21 21.06 -2.22 -19.68
N GLN A 22 20.40 -3.35 -19.95
CA GLN A 22 19.44 -3.49 -21.05
C GLN A 22 18.23 -2.56 -20.88
N ALA A 23 17.72 -2.45 -19.65
CA ALA A 23 16.63 -1.55 -19.30
C ALA A 23 17.04 -0.06 -19.25
N ARG A 24 18.34 0.26 -19.43
CA ARG A 24 18.93 1.60 -19.27
C ARG A 24 18.71 2.19 -17.87
N LEU A 25 18.63 1.33 -16.86
CA LEU A 25 18.51 1.70 -15.47
C LEU A 25 19.90 1.87 -14.86
N ARG A 26 20.23 3.09 -14.42
CA ARG A 26 21.50 3.37 -13.73
C ARG A 26 21.37 2.96 -12.26
N GLY A 27 22.29 2.13 -11.79
CA GLY A 27 22.33 1.70 -10.39
C GLY A 27 23.20 0.46 -10.22
N PHE A 28 23.00 -0.22 -9.09
CA PHE A 28 23.81 -1.35 -8.66
C PHE A 28 22.94 -2.55 -8.31
N GLY A 29 23.33 -3.73 -8.76
CA GLY A 29 22.75 -5.00 -8.31
C GLY A 29 23.38 -5.49 -7.00
N LYS A 30 22.56 -6.02 -6.09
CA LYS A 30 23.00 -6.68 -4.85
C LYS A 30 22.18 -7.96 -4.63
N ALA A 31 22.86 -9.04 -4.26
CA ALA A 31 22.24 -10.27 -3.80
C ALA A 31 22.51 -10.45 -2.30
N LEU A 32 21.48 -10.89 -1.57
CA LEU A 32 21.54 -11.20 -0.15
C LEU A 32 21.26 -12.68 0.04
N LEU A 33 22.06 -13.33 0.88
CA LEU A 33 21.86 -14.71 1.27
C LEU A 33 21.22 -14.72 2.65
N TYR A 34 20.10 -15.43 2.78
CA TYR A 34 19.40 -15.61 4.03
C TYR A 34 18.96 -17.08 4.15
N THR A 35 18.77 -17.53 5.39
CA THR A 35 18.03 -18.78 5.67
C THR A 35 16.56 -18.45 5.88
N GLU A 36 15.66 -19.41 5.66
CA GLU A 36 14.21 -19.20 5.80
C GLU A 36 13.82 -18.57 7.15
N THR A 37 14.53 -18.93 8.22
CA THR A 37 14.31 -18.40 9.57
C THR A 37 14.86 -17.00 9.83
N GLN A 38 15.67 -16.43 8.93
CA GLN A 38 16.38 -15.17 9.12
C GLN A 38 15.84 -14.03 8.25
N ILE A 39 14.72 -14.25 7.58
CA ILE A 39 14.22 -13.34 6.55
C ILE A 39 13.87 -11.95 7.09
N GLU A 40 13.20 -11.90 8.25
CA GLU A 40 12.87 -10.68 8.99
C GLU A 40 14.12 -9.86 9.30
N GLY A 41 15.10 -10.49 9.95
CA GLY A 41 16.37 -9.84 10.27
C GLY A 41 17.15 -9.39 9.03
N ALA A 42 17.13 -10.17 7.95
CA ALA A 42 17.82 -9.85 6.72
C ALA A 42 17.19 -8.64 5.99
N VAL A 43 15.85 -8.59 5.92
CA VAL A 43 15.13 -7.46 5.32
C VAL A 43 15.30 -6.21 6.18
N SER A 44 15.09 -6.30 7.50
CA SER A 44 15.27 -5.16 8.40
C SER A 44 16.69 -4.58 8.33
N ALA A 45 17.71 -5.45 8.35
CA ALA A 45 19.10 -5.02 8.20
C ALA A 45 19.37 -4.36 6.84
N LEU A 46 18.75 -4.85 5.75
CA LEU A 46 18.87 -4.23 4.43
C LEU A 46 18.36 -2.78 4.46
N TYR A 47 17.16 -2.54 4.98
CA TYR A 47 16.58 -1.19 5.02
C TYR A 47 17.40 -0.21 5.87
N GLN A 48 17.92 -0.68 7.01
CA GLN A 48 18.68 0.18 7.92
C GLN A 48 20.09 0.51 7.40
N SER A 49 20.70 -0.43 6.66
CA SER A 49 22.10 -0.34 6.21
C SER A 49 22.27 0.10 4.75
N ILE A 50 21.21 0.07 3.94
CA ILE A 50 21.31 0.45 2.53
C ILE A 50 21.57 1.95 2.36
N GLY A 51 22.53 2.25 1.49
CA GLY A 51 22.98 3.61 1.23
C GLY A 51 24.49 3.72 1.34
N ILE A 52 25.03 4.85 0.88
CA ILE A 52 26.45 5.18 0.99
C ILE A 52 26.55 6.61 1.50
N GLY A 53 27.09 6.77 2.72
CA GLY A 53 27.15 8.07 3.39
C GLY A 53 25.76 8.66 3.60
N GLY A 54 25.51 9.86 3.07
CA GLY A 54 24.20 10.52 3.13
C GLY A 54 23.20 10.07 2.05
N LEU A 55 23.62 9.28 1.06
CA LEU A 55 22.74 8.79 0.00
C LEU A 55 21.98 7.56 0.50
N ARG A 56 20.69 7.73 0.81
CA ARG A 56 19.77 6.64 1.17
C ARG A 56 18.59 6.60 0.21
N PRO A 57 18.08 5.41 -0.14
CA PRO A 57 16.83 5.30 -0.88
C PRO A 57 15.68 5.95 -0.09
N ASN A 58 14.86 6.74 -0.77
CA ASN A 58 13.65 7.34 -0.22
C ASN A 58 12.38 6.58 -0.66
N THR A 59 12.44 5.86 -1.77
CA THR A 59 11.32 5.12 -2.35
C THR A 59 11.70 3.66 -2.58
N VAL A 60 10.78 2.76 -2.24
CA VAL A 60 10.91 1.32 -2.46
C VAL A 60 9.87 0.87 -3.48
N PHE A 61 10.33 0.16 -4.51
CA PHE A 61 9.46 -0.51 -5.46
C PHE A 61 9.36 -1.99 -5.12
N LEU A 62 8.14 -2.48 -4.97
CA LEU A 62 7.83 -3.89 -4.73
C LEU A 62 6.89 -4.41 -5.81
N ASN A 63 7.07 -5.66 -6.21
CA ASN A 63 6.06 -6.38 -6.98
C ASN A 63 5.00 -6.92 -6.02
N PHE A 64 3.72 -6.78 -6.37
CA PHE A 64 2.65 -7.40 -5.63
C PHE A 64 2.79 -8.94 -5.69
N PRO A 65 2.73 -9.65 -4.56
CA PRO A 65 3.07 -11.06 -4.51
C PRO A 65 1.99 -11.91 -5.19
N ARG A 66 2.39 -13.06 -5.71
CA ARG A 66 1.42 -14.02 -6.25
C ARG A 66 0.54 -14.60 -5.15
N MET A 67 -0.77 -14.49 -5.33
CA MET A 67 -1.76 -15.09 -4.44
C MET A 67 -1.88 -16.60 -4.67
N GLY A 68 -2.05 -17.35 -3.59
CA GLY A 68 -2.29 -18.78 -3.62
C GLY A 68 -1.83 -19.52 -2.36
N GLU A 69 -2.08 -20.82 -2.31
CA GLU A 69 -1.87 -21.68 -1.13
C GLU A 69 -0.58 -22.50 -1.21
N ASN A 70 0.18 -22.42 -2.31
CA ASN A 70 1.42 -23.18 -2.44
C ASN A 70 2.50 -22.63 -1.51
N GLN A 71 3.40 -23.49 -1.03
CA GLN A 71 4.46 -23.12 -0.10
C GLN A 71 5.33 -21.95 -0.64
N ASP A 72 5.74 -22.02 -1.91
CA ASP A 72 6.52 -20.96 -2.56
C ASP A 72 5.79 -19.61 -2.59
N GLN A 73 4.47 -19.63 -2.83
CA GLN A 73 3.64 -18.43 -2.88
C GLN A 73 3.45 -17.85 -1.48
N HIS A 74 3.27 -18.70 -0.47
CA HIS A 74 3.18 -18.26 0.91
C HIS A 74 4.49 -17.60 1.38
N THR A 75 5.65 -18.17 1.02
CA THR A 75 6.95 -17.55 1.29
C THR A 75 7.09 -16.20 0.58
N GLU A 76 6.64 -16.07 -0.68
CA GLU A 76 6.64 -14.81 -1.43
C GLU A 76 5.76 -13.74 -0.74
N GLN A 77 4.57 -14.12 -0.26
CA GLN A 77 3.66 -13.23 0.48
C GLN A 77 4.27 -12.77 1.82
N MET A 78 4.92 -13.67 2.56
CA MET A 78 5.61 -13.35 3.80
C MET A 78 6.78 -12.38 3.57
N ILE A 79 7.58 -12.60 2.52
CA ILE A 79 8.66 -11.68 2.12
C ILE A 79 8.12 -10.30 1.81
N PHE A 80 7.06 -10.24 1.00
CA PHE A 80 6.42 -8.99 0.63
C PHE A 80 5.90 -8.24 1.87
N ALA A 81 5.23 -8.95 2.78
CA ALA A 81 4.72 -8.37 4.02
C ALA A 81 5.84 -7.76 4.86
N GLU A 82 6.94 -8.48 5.03
CA GLU A 82 8.12 -8.02 5.76
C GLU A 82 8.73 -6.77 5.11
N GLN A 83 8.91 -6.79 3.79
CA GLN A 83 9.41 -5.65 3.02
C GLN A 83 8.50 -4.43 3.15
N LEU A 84 7.18 -4.65 3.13
CA LEU A 84 6.20 -3.58 3.21
C LEU A 84 6.21 -2.91 4.58
N CYS A 85 6.18 -3.71 5.65
CA CYS A 85 6.24 -3.25 7.02
C CYS A 85 7.57 -2.53 7.31
N CYS A 86 8.71 -3.14 6.95
CA CYS A 86 10.02 -2.52 7.14
C CYS A 86 10.13 -1.19 6.39
N GLY A 87 9.64 -1.10 5.16
CA GLY A 87 9.68 0.15 4.40
C GLY A 87 8.82 1.25 5.01
N ALA A 88 7.60 0.92 5.44
CA ALA A 88 6.75 1.86 6.16
C ALA A 88 7.40 2.36 7.46
N GLN A 89 8.03 1.47 8.23
CA GLN A 89 8.73 1.81 9.49
C GLN A 89 9.98 2.67 9.28
N ASN A 90 10.64 2.57 8.12
CA ASN A 90 11.82 3.37 7.77
C ASN A 90 11.47 4.70 7.08
N ASP A 91 10.20 5.13 7.14
CA ASP A 91 9.71 6.35 6.50
C ASP A 91 9.97 6.39 4.98
N ASN A 92 9.98 5.22 4.31
CA ASN A 92 10.10 5.16 2.87
C ASN A 92 8.75 5.35 2.20
N CYS A 93 8.75 6.01 1.04
CA CYS A 93 7.62 5.94 0.11
C CYS A 93 7.59 4.53 -0.50
N MET A 94 6.42 3.88 -0.47
CA MET A 94 6.21 2.53 -0.95
C MET A 94 5.46 2.57 -2.28
N VAL A 95 6.00 1.92 -3.31
CA VAL A 95 5.35 1.76 -4.61
C VAL A 95 5.19 0.27 -4.90
N VAL A 96 3.96 -0.22 -4.84
CA VAL A 96 3.62 -1.61 -5.09
C VAL A 96 2.99 -1.72 -6.47
N VAL A 97 3.60 -2.53 -7.34
CA VAL A 97 3.16 -2.69 -8.73
C VAL A 97 2.49 -4.06 -8.90
N LYS A 98 1.27 -4.09 -9.43
CA LYS A 98 0.54 -5.32 -9.79
C LYS A 98 0.35 -5.38 -11.30
N GLY A 99 0.43 -6.59 -11.87
CA GLY A 99 0.32 -6.80 -13.32
C GLY A 99 1.60 -6.47 -14.09
N ILE A 100 2.78 -6.70 -13.48
CA ILE A 100 4.09 -6.38 -14.09
C ILE A 100 4.32 -7.01 -15.46
N THR A 101 3.63 -8.12 -15.77
CA THR A 101 3.68 -8.80 -17.06
C THR A 101 3.07 -7.97 -18.19
N ASP A 102 2.09 -7.13 -17.87
CA ASP A 102 1.35 -6.31 -18.83
C ASP A 102 1.98 -4.94 -19.02
N PHE A 103 3.03 -4.60 -18.26
CA PHE A 103 3.74 -3.33 -18.36
C PHE A 103 4.49 -3.19 -19.70
N PRO A 104 4.52 -1.97 -20.27
CA PRO A 104 5.16 -1.72 -21.56
C PRO A 104 6.67 -1.89 -21.48
N ARG A 105 7.26 -2.30 -22.60
CA ARG A 105 8.70 -2.31 -22.79
C ARG A 105 9.22 -0.89 -23.03
N PRO A 106 10.52 -0.62 -22.81
CA PRO A 106 11.10 0.72 -22.99
C PRO A 106 10.97 1.30 -24.40
N ASN A 107 10.63 0.49 -25.41
CA ASN A 107 10.47 0.94 -26.78
C ASN A 107 9.01 1.21 -27.19
N ASP A 108 8.05 0.82 -26.36
CA ASP A 108 6.63 0.98 -26.64
C ASP A 108 6.22 2.46 -26.53
N ARG A 109 5.07 2.79 -27.12
CA ARG A 109 4.47 4.13 -27.07
C ARG A 109 2.99 3.97 -26.79
N LEU A 110 2.61 4.17 -25.54
CA LEU A 110 1.23 4.06 -25.11
C LEU A 110 0.46 5.35 -25.42
N ARG A 111 -0.83 5.17 -25.66
CA ARG A 111 -1.83 6.23 -25.83
C ARG A 111 -3.07 5.80 -25.06
N GLY A 112 -3.79 6.76 -24.49
CA GLY A 112 -4.93 6.50 -23.62
C GLY A 112 -4.80 7.31 -22.35
N TYR A 113 -5.23 6.74 -21.23
CA TYR A 113 -5.35 7.48 -19.98
C TYR A 113 -4.45 6.93 -18.87
N LEU A 114 -3.95 7.82 -18.03
CA LEU A 114 -3.38 7.53 -16.72
C LEU A 114 -4.44 7.95 -15.70
N ASP A 115 -5.06 6.98 -15.03
CA ASP A 115 -6.14 7.25 -14.10
C ASP A 115 -5.61 7.24 -12.68
N ILE A 116 -5.82 8.34 -11.98
CA ILE A 116 -5.37 8.56 -10.63
C ILE A 116 -6.60 8.57 -9.74
N TRP A 117 -6.73 7.56 -8.89
CA TRP A 117 -7.79 7.47 -7.90
C TRP A 117 -7.29 8.05 -6.58
N TRP A 118 -7.58 9.33 -6.39
CA TRP A 118 -7.16 10.06 -5.20
C TRP A 118 -8.16 9.84 -4.07
N ILE A 119 -8.00 8.71 -3.38
CA ILE A 119 -8.89 8.27 -2.30
C ILE A 119 -8.43 8.82 -0.95
N VAL A 120 -7.11 8.97 -0.77
CA VAL A 120 -6.49 9.42 0.49
C VAL A 120 -5.56 10.61 0.22
N GLN A 121 -5.43 11.51 1.19
CA GLN A 121 -4.54 12.66 1.08
C GLN A 121 -3.07 12.25 1.25
N ASP A 122 -2.42 11.86 0.16
CA ASP A 122 -1.03 11.35 0.18
C ASP A 122 0.06 12.43 -0.02
N GLY A 123 -0.19 13.67 0.38
CA GLY A 123 0.80 14.76 0.23
C GLY A 123 1.21 15.09 -1.22
N GLY A 124 0.46 14.58 -2.21
CA GLY A 124 0.71 14.81 -3.64
C GLY A 124 1.67 13.81 -4.31
N ILE A 125 2.20 12.81 -3.58
CA ILE A 125 3.17 11.85 -4.14
C ILE A 125 2.58 11.05 -5.32
N LEU A 126 1.29 10.70 -5.24
CA LEU A 126 0.55 10.00 -6.28
C LEU A 126 0.56 10.79 -7.60
N MET A 127 0.30 12.09 -7.50
CA MET A 127 0.32 13.02 -8.63
C MET A 127 1.73 13.21 -9.19
N LEU A 128 2.73 13.30 -8.32
CA LEU A 128 4.13 13.42 -8.71
C LEU A 128 4.60 12.20 -9.50
N ILE A 129 4.30 10.98 -9.04
CA ILE A 129 4.69 9.76 -9.74
C ILE A 129 4.03 9.69 -11.13
N ALA A 130 2.74 10.02 -11.22
CA ALA A 130 2.04 10.06 -12.50
C ALA A 130 2.65 11.09 -13.47
N TYR A 131 2.99 12.28 -12.96
CA TYR A 131 3.66 13.33 -13.73
C TYR A 131 5.04 12.88 -14.24
N LEU A 132 5.86 12.26 -13.37
CA LEU A 132 7.17 11.73 -13.74
C LEU A 132 7.07 10.62 -14.79
N LEU A 133 6.06 9.74 -14.69
CA LEU A 133 5.79 8.72 -15.70
C LEU A 133 5.51 9.36 -17.05
N GLN A 134 4.67 10.41 -17.10
CA GLN A 134 4.30 11.10 -18.35
C GLN A 134 5.49 11.80 -19.02
N GLN A 135 6.57 12.13 -18.30
CA GLN A 135 7.81 12.64 -18.91
C GLN A 135 8.52 11.59 -19.77
N HIS A 136 8.34 10.31 -19.47
CA HIS A 136 8.98 9.24 -20.22
C HIS A 136 8.28 9.01 -21.58
N LYS A 137 9.07 8.78 -22.63
CA LYS A 137 8.61 8.59 -24.02
C LYS A 137 7.50 7.53 -24.18
N VAL A 138 7.45 6.52 -23.31
CA VAL A 138 6.42 5.46 -23.32
C VAL A 138 5.04 6.02 -22.96
N TRP A 139 4.96 6.89 -21.95
CA TRP A 139 3.71 7.38 -21.38
C TRP A 139 3.38 8.82 -21.78
N LYS A 140 4.31 9.53 -22.44
CA LYS A 140 4.12 10.90 -22.92
C LYS A 140 2.88 11.11 -23.80
N GLY A 141 2.40 10.05 -24.46
CA GLY A 141 1.18 10.08 -25.28
C GLY A 141 -0.12 9.89 -24.48
N CYS A 142 -0.05 9.59 -23.19
CA CYS A 142 -1.22 9.39 -22.34
C CYS A 142 -1.69 10.71 -21.70
N LYS A 143 -2.99 10.83 -21.47
CA LYS A 143 -3.62 11.95 -20.76
C LYS A 143 -3.91 11.57 -19.31
N MET A 144 -3.84 12.51 -18.38
CA MET A 144 -4.08 12.23 -16.97
C MET A 144 -5.53 12.55 -16.58
N ARG A 145 -6.17 11.64 -15.84
CA ARG A 145 -7.51 11.83 -15.25
C ARG A 145 -7.40 11.59 -13.75
N VAL A 146 -7.90 12.50 -12.95
CA VAL A 146 -7.94 12.38 -11.48
C VAL A 146 -9.38 12.17 -11.06
N TYR A 147 -9.63 11.05 -10.41
CA TYR A 147 -10.91 10.67 -9.84
C TYR A 147 -10.87 10.90 -8.32
N VAL A 148 -11.87 11.61 -7.82
CA VAL A 148 -12.10 11.80 -6.39
C VAL A 148 -13.45 11.22 -6.04
N ILE A 149 -13.49 10.51 -4.92
CA ILE A 149 -14.72 9.94 -4.39
C ILE A 149 -15.36 10.96 -3.45
N SER A 150 -16.64 11.23 -3.67
CA SER A 150 -17.43 12.04 -2.75
C SER A 150 -18.63 11.26 -2.22
N GLN A 151 -19.07 11.65 -1.03
CA GLN A 151 -20.25 11.11 -0.36
C GLN A 151 -21.46 12.04 -0.50
N THR A 152 -21.25 13.35 -0.64
CA THR A 152 -22.34 14.34 -0.68
C THR A 152 -22.11 15.35 -1.80
N GLU A 153 -23.20 15.73 -2.48
CA GLU A 153 -23.13 16.68 -3.60
C GLU A 153 -22.70 18.09 -3.16
N GLU A 154 -23.03 18.48 -1.93
CA GLU A 154 -22.68 19.80 -1.37
C GLU A 154 -21.17 20.02 -1.27
N GLN A 155 -20.39 18.95 -1.08
CA GLN A 155 -18.92 19.02 -0.94
C GLN A 155 -18.20 18.95 -2.29
N ASN A 156 -18.90 18.56 -3.36
CA ASN A 156 -18.29 18.28 -4.65
C ASN A 156 -17.59 19.51 -5.24
N GLU A 157 -18.26 20.67 -5.24
CA GLU A 157 -17.69 21.88 -5.86
C GLU A 157 -16.47 22.41 -5.09
N GLU A 158 -16.47 22.32 -3.76
CA GLU A 158 -15.32 22.73 -2.95
C GLU A 158 -14.10 21.84 -3.21
N ILE A 159 -14.29 20.52 -3.15
CA ILE A 159 -13.24 19.52 -3.41
C ILE A 159 -12.68 19.70 -4.83
N LYS A 160 -13.56 19.90 -5.81
CA LYS A 160 -13.18 20.14 -7.21
C LYS A 160 -12.29 21.36 -7.34
N HIS A 161 -12.69 22.49 -6.78
CA HIS A 161 -11.93 23.73 -6.86
C HIS A 161 -10.59 23.64 -6.11
N ALA A 162 -10.56 22.99 -4.96
CA ALA A 162 -9.33 22.77 -4.20
C ALA A 162 -8.33 21.91 -4.98
N LEU A 163 -8.79 20.80 -5.57
CA LEU A 163 -7.96 19.91 -6.38
C LEU A 163 -7.50 20.58 -7.67
N GLN A 164 -8.37 21.30 -8.37
CA GLN A 164 -7.98 22.06 -9.57
C GLN A 164 -6.89 23.08 -9.26
N ARG A 165 -7.00 23.79 -8.13
CA ARG A 165 -5.95 24.71 -7.67
C ARG A 165 -4.65 23.97 -7.39
N HIS A 166 -4.72 22.80 -6.75
CA HIS A 166 -3.54 21.98 -6.45
C HIS A 166 -2.83 21.49 -7.72
N ILE A 167 -3.59 20.92 -8.67
CA ILE A 167 -3.09 20.49 -9.98
C ILE A 167 -2.44 21.65 -10.74
N TYR A 168 -3.09 22.82 -10.72
CA TYR A 168 -2.56 24.03 -11.35
C TYR A 168 -1.21 24.46 -10.74
N MET A 169 -1.09 24.45 -9.41
CA MET A 169 0.17 24.77 -8.72
C MET A 169 1.29 23.79 -9.05
N LEU A 170 0.95 22.51 -9.22
CA LEU A 170 1.91 21.46 -9.64
C LEU A 170 2.22 21.52 -11.15
N ARG A 171 1.55 22.38 -11.92
CA ARG A 171 1.66 22.49 -13.39
C ARG A 171 1.41 21.15 -14.10
N ILE A 172 0.52 20.34 -13.55
CA ILE A 172 0.11 19.06 -14.12
C ILE A 172 -1.10 19.30 -15.03
N ASP A 173 -1.07 18.77 -16.26
CA ASP A 173 -2.22 18.79 -17.17
C ASP A 173 -3.08 17.54 -16.94
N ALA A 174 -4.12 17.68 -16.12
CA ALA A 174 -5.02 16.58 -15.78
C ALA A 174 -6.48 17.03 -15.67
N ASN A 175 -7.39 16.16 -16.13
CA ASN A 175 -8.84 16.35 -15.97
C ASN A 175 -9.30 15.83 -14.61
N VAL A 176 -10.15 16.58 -13.91
CA VAL A 176 -10.70 16.19 -12.60
C VAL A 176 -12.13 15.69 -12.74
N PHE A 177 -12.41 14.53 -12.17
CA PHE A 177 -13.71 13.88 -12.10
C PHE A 177 -14.08 13.62 -10.64
N ILE A 178 -15.33 13.90 -10.30
CA ILE A 178 -15.89 13.53 -9.00
C ILE A 178 -16.87 12.39 -9.23
N VAL A 179 -16.70 11.32 -8.46
CA VAL A 179 -17.52 10.13 -8.52
C VAL A 179 -18.24 10.00 -7.18
N ASN A 180 -19.57 9.99 -7.24
CA ASN A 180 -20.38 9.74 -6.06
C ASN A 180 -20.41 8.23 -5.80
N MET A 181 -19.97 7.78 -4.63
CA MET A 181 -20.21 6.39 -4.22
C MET A 181 -21.70 6.25 -3.91
N ILE A 182 -22.40 5.41 -4.66
CA ILE A 182 -23.83 5.16 -4.49
C ILE A 182 -24.08 4.50 -3.12
N ASP A 183 -25.23 4.82 -2.53
CA ASP A 183 -25.74 4.43 -1.20
C ASP A 183 -25.44 2.96 -0.83
N PRO A 184 -25.08 2.65 0.44
CA PRO A 184 -24.80 1.29 0.93
C PRO A 184 -25.92 0.28 0.68
N ASP A 185 -27.16 0.77 0.47
CA ASP A 185 -28.38 -0.03 0.31
C ASP A 185 -28.68 -0.42 -1.15
N SER A 186 -27.95 0.14 -2.12
CA SER A 186 -28.07 -0.20 -3.55
C SER A 186 -27.15 -1.37 -3.93
N VAL A 187 -27.33 -2.50 -3.26
CA VAL A 187 -26.56 -3.71 -3.55
C VAL A 187 -27.00 -4.31 -4.88
N ASP A 188 -26.07 -4.42 -5.83
CA ASP A 188 -26.20 -5.37 -6.94
C ASP A 188 -25.94 -6.79 -6.39
N ASP A 189 -26.82 -7.74 -6.67
CA ASP A 189 -26.81 -9.10 -6.11
C ASP A 189 -25.45 -9.82 -6.32
N ASP A 190 -24.73 -9.46 -7.39
CA ASP A 190 -23.41 -10.00 -7.72
C ASP A 190 -22.31 -9.57 -6.74
N ALA A 191 -22.39 -8.35 -6.18
CA ALA A 191 -21.41 -7.85 -5.20
C ALA A 191 -21.52 -8.60 -3.87
N VAL A 192 -22.75 -8.82 -3.38
CA VAL A 192 -22.98 -9.61 -2.17
C VAL A 192 -22.61 -11.07 -2.40
N GLN A 193 -22.92 -11.65 -3.57
CA GLN A 193 -22.55 -13.03 -3.89
C GLN A 193 -21.03 -13.23 -3.94
N LYS A 194 -20.28 -12.27 -4.52
CA LYS A 194 -18.80 -12.28 -4.53
C LYS A 194 -18.22 -12.18 -3.12
N THR A 195 -18.73 -11.28 -2.29
CA THR A 195 -18.33 -11.19 -0.88
C THR A 195 -18.59 -12.51 -0.15
N LEU A 196 -19.77 -13.10 -0.32
CA LEU A 196 -20.15 -14.38 0.31
C LEU A 196 -19.22 -15.51 -0.11
N ASN A 197 -18.89 -15.61 -1.39
CA ASN A 197 -17.98 -16.63 -1.91
C ASN A 197 -16.55 -16.41 -1.38
N MET A 198 -16.10 -15.17 -1.26
CA MET A 198 -14.79 -14.83 -0.72
C MET A 198 -14.71 -15.09 0.79
N GLU A 199 -15.73 -14.74 1.56
CA GLU A 199 -15.86 -15.07 2.99
C GLU A 199 -15.89 -16.58 3.23
N GLN A 200 -16.63 -17.33 2.39
CA GLN A 200 -16.62 -18.79 2.46
C GLN A 200 -15.23 -19.35 2.20
N ARG A 201 -14.47 -18.76 1.26
CA ARG A 201 -13.08 -19.14 0.97
C ARG A 201 -12.17 -18.85 2.17
N THR A 202 -12.23 -17.65 2.73
CA THR A 202 -11.47 -17.25 3.92
C THR A 202 -11.82 -18.10 5.15
N ARG A 203 -13.10 -18.39 5.38
CA ARG A 203 -13.55 -19.24 6.48
C ARG A 203 -13.09 -20.70 6.32
N THR A 204 -13.03 -21.19 5.09
CA THR A 204 -12.51 -22.54 4.80
C THR A 204 -11.00 -22.62 5.05
N LEU A 205 -10.26 -21.56 4.72
CA LEU A 205 -8.84 -21.42 5.04
C LEU A 205 -8.59 -21.42 6.55
N LEU A 206 -9.36 -20.61 7.30
CA LEU A 206 -9.27 -20.56 8.76
C LEU A 206 -9.55 -21.93 9.40
N LYS A 207 -10.58 -22.66 8.91
CA LYS A 207 -10.89 -24.01 9.40
C LYS A 207 -9.79 -25.02 9.10
N LYS A 208 -9.15 -24.96 7.92
CA LYS A 208 -8.01 -25.82 7.59
C LYS A 208 -6.81 -25.55 8.51
N ASN A 209 -6.50 -24.28 8.79
CA ASN A 209 -5.42 -23.91 9.70
C ASN A 209 -5.71 -24.33 11.16
N LEU A 210 -6.95 -24.19 11.62
CA LEU A 210 -7.39 -24.69 12.93
C LEU A 210 -7.33 -26.23 13.03
N SER A 211 -7.68 -26.94 11.95
CA SER A 211 -7.54 -28.41 11.93
C SER A 211 -6.08 -28.87 11.97
N ASN A 212 -5.16 -28.09 11.38
CA ASN A 212 -3.72 -28.37 11.46
C ASN A 212 -3.16 -28.12 12.87
N LEU A 213 -3.69 -27.15 13.62
CA LEU A 213 -3.35 -26.98 15.04
C LEU A 213 -3.94 -28.10 15.92
N SER A 214 -5.10 -28.67 15.57
CA SER A 214 -5.70 -29.77 16.34
C SER A 214 -5.03 -31.14 16.15
N ASN A 215 -4.18 -31.30 15.13
CA ASN A 215 -3.42 -32.52 14.85
C ASN A 215 -1.94 -32.45 15.29
N GLY A 216 -1.48 -31.31 15.82
CA GLY A 216 -0.17 -31.16 16.45
C GLY A 216 -0.25 -31.43 17.94
N GLY A 217 0.23 -32.59 18.36
CA GLY A 217 0.15 -33.08 19.73
C GLY A 217 0.75 -32.16 20.81
N MET A 218 0.17 -32.30 22.00
CA MET A 218 0.60 -31.77 23.30
C MET A 218 2.12 -31.66 23.45
N LEU A 219 2.62 -30.47 23.81
CA LEU A 219 3.77 -30.34 24.71
C LEU A 219 3.51 -29.23 25.73
N ASN A 220 3.89 -29.56 26.95
CA ASN A 220 3.57 -28.95 28.23
C ASN A 220 4.65 -27.95 28.65
N GLY A 221 4.28 -26.91 29.40
CA GLY A 221 5.17 -26.31 30.41
C GLY A 221 5.39 -24.80 30.35
N GLY A 222 4.90 -24.11 31.38
CA GLY A 222 5.68 -23.05 32.01
C GLY A 222 5.14 -21.63 31.92
N PHE A 223 4.12 -21.32 32.73
CA PHE A 223 3.99 -19.99 33.32
C PHE A 223 5.26 -19.67 34.12
N LEU A 224 6.00 -18.63 33.74
CA LEU A 224 6.87 -17.88 34.63
C LEU A 224 6.79 -16.40 34.27
N SER A 225 6.14 -15.66 35.16
CA SER A 225 6.30 -14.23 35.35
C SER A 225 7.77 -13.95 35.66
N ASP A 226 8.38 -13.00 34.95
CA ASP A 226 9.56 -12.34 35.49
C ASP A 226 9.53 -10.84 35.16
N ASP A 227 9.34 -10.09 36.23
CA ASP A 227 9.45 -8.64 36.38
C ASP A 227 10.94 -8.30 36.46
N SER A 228 11.44 -7.47 35.56
CA SER A 228 12.78 -6.87 35.67
C SER A 228 12.86 -5.62 34.80
N GLY A 229 12.82 -4.48 35.47
CA GLY A 229 12.67 -3.16 34.88
C GLY A 229 13.78 -2.71 33.93
N ARG A 230 13.42 -1.76 33.06
CA ARG A 230 14.38 -0.96 32.30
C ARG A 230 13.97 0.50 32.25
N LEU A 231 14.99 1.32 32.51
CA LEU A 231 15.03 2.75 32.73
C LEU A 231 14.35 3.57 31.62
N THR A 232 13.62 4.58 32.06
CA THR A 232 13.06 5.67 31.26
C THR A 232 14.16 6.60 30.71
N PRO A 233 14.03 7.11 29.48
CA PRO A 233 14.58 8.40 29.10
C PRO A 233 13.47 9.46 29.10
N GLN A 234 13.69 10.49 29.90
CA GLN A 234 12.85 11.69 30.02
C GLN A 234 12.63 12.38 28.67
N THR A 235 11.37 12.69 28.38
CA THR A 235 10.95 13.63 27.35
C THR A 235 11.47 15.04 27.66
N ARG A 236 12.37 15.54 26.80
CA ARG A 236 12.67 16.97 26.72
C ARG A 236 11.68 17.61 25.74
N ASN A 237 10.79 18.43 26.28
CA ASN A 237 9.99 19.38 25.51
C ASN A 237 10.91 20.40 24.83
N SER A 238 10.92 20.39 23.49
CA SER A 238 11.40 21.54 22.71
C SER A 238 10.27 22.04 21.85
N ALA A 239 9.67 23.14 22.29
CA ALA A 239 8.81 23.99 21.50
C ALA A 239 9.63 24.57 20.34
N ASN A 240 9.23 24.32 19.10
CA ASN A 240 9.69 25.07 17.94
C ASN A 240 8.51 25.76 17.27
N ASN A 241 8.41 27.06 17.55
CA ASN A 241 7.67 28.02 16.75
C ASN A 241 8.14 27.94 15.29
N THR A 242 7.21 27.71 14.37
CA THR A 242 7.44 27.99 12.95
C THR A 242 6.32 28.90 12.48
N LEU A 243 6.70 30.06 11.94
CA LEU A 243 5.80 31.11 11.47
C LEU A 243 4.86 30.57 10.39
N THR A 244 3.56 30.72 10.62
CA THR A 244 2.49 30.33 9.72
C THR A 244 2.25 31.41 8.66
N VAL A 245 2.32 31.03 7.38
CA VAL A 245 1.77 31.83 6.28
C VAL A 245 0.24 31.65 6.28
N PRO A 246 -0.58 32.72 6.29
CA PRO A 246 -2.03 32.59 6.36
C PRO A 246 -2.58 32.01 5.04
N GLY A 247 -3.24 30.85 5.09
CA GLY A 247 -3.93 30.25 3.93
C GLY A 247 -3.91 28.73 3.85
N GLN A 248 -3.02 28.04 4.59
CA GLN A 248 -2.94 26.56 4.56
C GLN A 248 -3.79 25.86 5.65
N GLN A 249 -4.27 26.59 6.67
CA GLN A 249 -5.05 25.97 7.76
C GLN A 249 -6.50 25.65 7.38
N GLN A 250 -7.12 26.40 6.47
CA GLN A 250 -8.51 26.15 6.06
C GLN A 250 -8.68 24.92 5.17
N ILE A 251 -7.66 24.56 4.37
CA ILE A 251 -7.70 23.36 3.49
C ILE A 251 -7.57 22.06 4.31
N ARG A 252 -6.94 22.12 5.49
CA ARG A 252 -6.83 20.96 6.40
C ARG A 252 -8.18 20.53 6.99
N GLN A 253 -9.19 21.41 7.00
CA GLN A 253 -10.49 21.13 7.60
C GLN A 253 -11.59 20.77 6.58
N SER A 254 -11.40 21.05 5.28
CA SER A 254 -12.45 20.87 4.27
C SER A 254 -12.21 19.77 3.22
N ILE A 255 -11.08 19.07 3.28
CA ILE A 255 -11.03 17.71 2.75
C ILE A 255 -11.62 16.84 3.85
N ILE A 256 -12.95 16.70 3.81
CA ILE A 256 -13.70 15.80 4.69
C ILE A 256 -12.92 14.49 4.75
N GLU A 257 -12.47 14.16 5.96
CA GLU A 257 -12.17 12.79 6.36
C GLU A 257 -13.20 11.93 5.65
N THR A 258 -12.78 11.15 4.65
CA THR A 258 -13.62 10.12 4.04
C THR A 258 -13.94 9.15 5.17
N SER A 259 -14.91 9.51 6.00
CA SER A 259 -15.01 9.05 7.38
C SER A 259 -15.41 7.59 7.45
N PHE A 260 -15.80 7.03 6.31
CA PHE A 260 -15.96 5.60 6.13
C PHE A 260 -14.63 4.91 5.78
N ILE A 261 -13.87 5.43 4.82
CA ILE A 261 -12.61 4.87 4.31
C ILE A 261 -11.43 5.09 5.28
N GLN A 262 -11.34 6.28 5.87
CA GLN A 262 -10.32 6.63 6.85
C GLN A 262 -10.62 6.02 8.22
N LYS A 263 -11.88 5.94 8.70
CA LYS A 263 -12.18 5.13 9.90
C LYS A 263 -11.99 3.63 9.66
N THR A 264 -12.23 3.13 8.44
CA THR A 264 -11.84 1.76 8.10
C THR A 264 -10.31 1.60 8.05
N PHE A 265 -9.52 2.57 7.57
CA PHE A 265 -8.06 2.46 7.54
C PHE A 265 -7.35 2.79 8.87
N GLU A 266 -7.91 3.65 9.71
CA GLU A 266 -7.38 4.04 11.04
C GLU A 266 -7.73 3.04 12.14
N GLY A 267 -8.78 2.22 11.95
CA GLY A 267 -9.13 1.14 12.87
C GLY A 267 -8.10 0.00 12.98
N MET A 268 -6.94 0.12 12.33
CA MET A 268 -5.80 -0.78 12.49
C MET A 268 -4.77 -0.30 13.53
N ASP A 269 -4.91 0.92 14.08
CA ASP A 269 -3.86 1.54 14.91
C ASP A 269 -4.19 1.70 16.42
N ASN A 270 -5.41 1.38 16.86
CA ASN A 270 -5.75 1.47 18.29
C ASN A 270 -5.57 0.13 19.01
N GLN A 271 -4.31 -0.20 19.34
CA GLN A 271 -4.02 -0.90 20.61
C GLN A 271 -3.40 0.03 21.66
N ASP A 272 -2.95 1.24 21.28
CA ASP A 272 -2.24 2.14 22.18
C ASP A 272 -3.12 3.34 22.61
N THR A 273 -4.26 3.04 23.24
CA THR A 273 -4.89 3.86 24.29
C THR A 273 -6.01 3.05 24.95
N LEU A 274 -5.61 1.92 25.55
CA LEU A 274 -6.47 1.15 26.45
C LEU A 274 -6.58 1.89 27.79
N ASN A 275 -7.48 2.88 27.84
CA ASN A 275 -8.12 3.18 29.12
C ASN A 275 -9.12 2.06 29.39
N SER A 276 -8.84 1.32 30.46
CA SER A 276 -9.60 0.20 31.01
C SER A 276 -11.12 0.39 30.89
N SER A 277 -11.82 -0.42 30.08
CA SER A 277 -13.16 -1.01 30.36
C SER A 277 -14.01 -1.47 29.16
N ASP A 278 -13.50 -1.69 27.94
CA ASP A 278 -14.34 -2.29 26.87
C ASP A 278 -13.78 -3.62 26.34
N GLN A 279 -14.46 -4.72 26.70
CA GLN A 279 -14.29 -6.02 26.04
C GLN A 279 -14.92 -5.94 24.64
N ILE A 280 -14.13 -5.58 23.62
CA ILE A 280 -14.56 -5.69 22.22
C ILE A 280 -14.78 -7.18 21.92
N SER A 281 -15.98 -7.56 21.48
CA SER A 281 -16.30 -8.95 21.22
C SER A 281 -15.63 -9.42 19.90
N LEU A 282 -15.28 -10.71 19.81
CA LEU A 282 -14.72 -11.29 18.59
C LEU A 282 -15.62 -11.10 17.35
N LYS A 283 -16.93 -10.91 17.54
CA LYS A 283 -17.89 -10.64 16.47
C LYS A 283 -17.71 -9.26 15.85
N ASP A 284 -17.45 -8.25 16.68
CA ASP A 284 -17.27 -6.86 16.22
C ASP A 284 -16.04 -6.72 15.32
N ILE A 285 -14.99 -7.51 15.57
CA ILE A 285 -13.77 -7.54 14.76
C ILE A 285 -14.04 -8.14 13.37
N ASP A 286 -14.83 -9.22 13.31
CA ASP A 286 -15.15 -9.87 12.04
C ASP A 286 -16.11 -9.01 11.20
N ASP A 287 -17.08 -8.33 11.83
CA ASP A 287 -17.99 -7.41 11.14
C ASP A 287 -17.23 -6.23 10.48
N VAL A 288 -16.23 -5.67 11.18
CA VAL A 288 -15.37 -4.61 10.62
C VAL A 288 -14.58 -5.10 9.40
N LYS A 289 -14.06 -6.33 9.43
CA LYS A 289 -13.33 -6.92 8.28
C LYS A 289 -14.25 -7.11 7.08
N VAL A 290 -15.47 -7.60 7.31
CA VAL A 290 -16.48 -7.80 6.26
C VAL A 290 -16.87 -6.46 5.62
N GLN A 291 -17.09 -5.42 6.42
CA GLN A 291 -17.39 -4.08 5.92
C GLN A 291 -16.26 -3.52 5.04
N LYS A 292 -15.00 -3.70 5.45
CA LYS A 292 -13.83 -3.31 4.66
C LYS A 292 -13.77 -4.04 3.32
N MET A 293 -13.99 -5.35 3.34
CA MET A 293 -13.99 -6.15 2.13
C MET A 293 -15.09 -5.70 1.16
N ASN A 294 -16.31 -5.51 1.65
CA ASN A 294 -17.43 -4.99 0.85
C ASN A 294 -17.12 -3.61 0.25
N ALA A 295 -16.45 -2.74 1.01
CA ALA A 295 -16.02 -1.44 0.51
C ALA A 295 -15.00 -1.57 -0.63
N ALA A 296 -14.04 -2.51 -0.51
CA ALA A 296 -13.04 -2.79 -1.54
C ALA A 296 -13.68 -3.25 -2.85
N VAL A 297 -14.63 -4.19 -2.77
CA VAL A 297 -15.34 -4.73 -3.93
C VAL A 297 -16.15 -3.64 -4.64
N ARG A 298 -16.91 -2.83 -3.89
CA ARG A 298 -17.68 -1.71 -4.46
C ARG A 298 -16.78 -0.69 -5.12
N LEU A 299 -15.69 -0.33 -4.45
CA LEU A 299 -14.72 0.61 -5.01
C LEU A 299 -14.10 0.05 -6.30
N ASN A 300 -13.74 -1.23 -6.32
CA ASN A 300 -13.22 -1.85 -7.53
C ASN A 300 -14.23 -1.82 -8.69
N GLN A 301 -15.51 -2.07 -8.43
CA GLN A 301 -16.57 -1.97 -9.46
C GLN A 301 -16.60 -0.57 -10.09
N VAL A 302 -16.56 0.47 -9.26
CA VAL A 302 -16.52 1.87 -9.71
C VAL A 302 -15.22 2.15 -10.47
N ILE A 303 -14.07 1.65 -10.00
CA ILE A 303 -12.80 1.82 -10.72
C ILE A 303 -12.86 1.17 -12.09
N LEU A 304 -13.38 -0.05 -12.18
CA LEU A 304 -13.53 -0.78 -13.43
C LEU A 304 -14.45 -0.06 -14.42
N GLU A 305 -15.57 0.50 -13.94
CA GLU A 305 -16.51 1.26 -14.77
C GLU A 305 -15.86 2.49 -15.42
N TYR A 306 -15.14 3.30 -14.63
CA TYR A 306 -14.57 4.57 -15.10
C TYR A 306 -13.18 4.43 -15.75
N SER A 307 -12.46 3.33 -15.49
CA SER A 307 -11.07 3.11 -15.90
C SER A 307 -10.90 2.00 -16.95
N THR A 308 -11.95 1.64 -17.68
CA THR A 308 -11.89 0.62 -18.75
C THR A 308 -10.85 0.91 -19.84
N GLU A 309 -10.73 2.18 -20.25
CA GLU A 309 -9.77 2.62 -21.28
C GLU A 309 -8.39 3.01 -20.71
N SER A 310 -8.18 2.76 -19.42
CA SER A 310 -6.95 3.16 -18.73
C SER A 310 -5.75 2.36 -19.21
N GLN A 311 -4.65 3.06 -19.43
CA GLN A 311 -3.37 2.41 -19.62
C GLN A 311 -2.67 2.14 -18.28
N LEU A 312 -3.00 2.83 -17.21
CA LEU A 312 -2.44 2.58 -15.88
C LEU A 312 -3.35 3.22 -14.84
N VAL A 313 -3.72 2.43 -13.83
CA VAL A 313 -4.48 2.90 -12.68
C VAL A 313 -3.52 3.10 -11.50
N LEU A 314 -3.48 4.32 -10.98
CA LEU A 314 -2.72 4.69 -9.79
C LEU A 314 -3.70 4.84 -8.62
N LEU A 315 -3.39 4.16 -7.51
CA LEU A 315 -4.21 4.14 -6.30
C LEU A 315 -3.33 4.47 -5.09
N SER A 316 -3.92 5.10 -4.08
CA SER A 316 -3.30 5.19 -2.77
C SER A 316 -3.13 3.78 -2.18
N LEU A 317 -1.94 3.44 -1.69
CA LEU A 317 -1.69 2.20 -0.99
C LEU A 317 -2.30 2.30 0.41
N PRO A 318 -3.23 1.41 0.80
CA PRO A 318 -3.74 1.37 2.16
C PRO A 318 -2.59 1.19 3.16
N LYS A 319 -2.64 1.86 4.31
CA LYS A 319 -1.59 1.69 5.33
C LYS A 319 -1.50 0.21 5.76
N PRO A 320 -0.32 -0.41 5.71
CA PRO A 320 -0.17 -1.79 6.15
C PRO A 320 -0.43 -1.90 7.67
N PRO A 321 -1.05 -2.99 8.15
CA PRO A 321 -1.19 -3.23 9.58
C PRO A 321 0.18 -3.46 10.21
N LYS A 322 0.33 -3.15 11.50
CA LYS A 322 1.54 -3.44 12.27
C LYS A 322 1.85 -4.95 12.39
N SER A 323 0.83 -5.80 12.31
CA SER A 323 0.98 -7.26 12.40
C SER A 323 1.14 -7.90 11.02
N ILE A 324 2.27 -8.58 10.80
CA ILE A 324 2.57 -9.32 9.56
C ILE A 324 1.54 -10.42 9.30
N GLN A 325 1.10 -11.15 10.33
CA GLN A 325 0.08 -12.20 10.17
C GLN A 325 -1.23 -11.62 9.63
N SER A 326 -1.69 -10.52 10.22
CA SER A 326 -2.89 -9.82 9.75
C SER A 326 -2.72 -9.25 8.34
N LEU A 327 -1.49 -8.84 7.98
CA LEU A 327 -1.16 -8.36 6.64
C LEU A 327 -1.35 -9.48 5.60
N VAL A 328 -0.75 -10.63 5.85
CA VAL A 328 -0.81 -11.77 4.91
C VAL A 328 -2.22 -12.34 4.80
N GLU A 329 -2.95 -12.42 5.91
CA GLU A 329 -4.30 -13.02 5.91
C GLU A 329 -5.39 -12.09 5.36
N ASN A 330 -5.38 -10.80 5.74
CA ASN A 330 -6.50 -9.90 5.48
C ASN A 330 -6.15 -8.77 4.52
N TYR A 331 -4.99 -8.13 4.70
CA TYR A 331 -4.59 -6.97 3.90
C TYR A 331 -4.34 -7.34 2.44
N LEU A 332 -3.62 -8.45 2.19
CA LEU A 332 -3.39 -8.94 0.84
C LEU A 332 -4.69 -9.30 0.11
N ALA A 333 -5.62 -9.95 0.80
CA ALA A 333 -6.95 -10.26 0.25
C ALA A 333 -7.75 -8.98 -0.07
N TYR A 334 -7.69 -7.98 0.81
CA TYR A 334 -8.32 -6.67 0.58
C TYR A 334 -7.75 -5.97 -0.66
N VAL A 335 -6.42 -5.88 -0.77
CA VAL A 335 -5.77 -5.26 -1.93
C VAL A 335 -6.07 -6.05 -3.20
N GLU A 336 -6.12 -7.37 -3.13
CA GLU A 336 -6.50 -8.22 -4.26
C GLU A 336 -7.92 -7.91 -4.74
N ALA A 337 -8.90 -7.88 -3.84
CA ALA A 337 -10.30 -7.57 -4.16
C ALA A 337 -10.49 -6.14 -4.72
N LEU A 338 -9.74 -5.17 -4.17
CA LEU A 338 -9.74 -3.79 -4.66
C LEU A 338 -9.19 -3.65 -6.09
N THR A 339 -8.34 -4.57 -6.51
CA THR A 339 -7.54 -4.47 -7.74
C THR A 339 -7.83 -5.58 -8.75
N GLU A 340 -8.90 -6.33 -8.54
CA GLU A 340 -9.27 -7.46 -9.39
C GLU A 340 -9.75 -6.97 -10.76
N GLY A 341 -9.27 -7.60 -11.84
CA GLY A 341 -9.68 -7.28 -13.22
C GLY A 341 -8.98 -6.08 -13.86
N LEU A 342 -8.14 -5.35 -13.12
CA LEU A 342 -7.35 -4.25 -13.65
C LEU A 342 -5.98 -4.73 -14.16
N PRO A 343 -5.56 -4.39 -15.39
CA PRO A 343 -4.38 -4.99 -16.01
C PRO A 343 -3.05 -4.44 -15.48
N ARG A 344 -2.97 -3.14 -15.22
CA ARG A 344 -1.74 -2.47 -14.75
C ARG A 344 -2.08 -1.50 -13.64
N ILE A 345 -1.45 -1.71 -12.50
CA ILE A 345 -1.78 -1.00 -11.27
C ILE A 345 -0.52 -0.61 -10.54
N MET A 346 -0.52 0.62 -10.03
CA MET A 346 0.52 1.12 -9.15
C MET A 346 -0.12 1.67 -7.87
N LEU A 347 0.10 0.98 -6.77
CA LEU A 347 -0.34 1.37 -5.43
C LEU A 347 0.78 2.16 -4.76
N ILE A 348 0.50 3.37 -4.30
CA ILE A 348 1.52 4.29 -3.78
C ILE A 348 1.18 4.70 -2.35
N GLY A 349 2.08 4.42 -1.42
CA GLY A 349 2.00 4.86 -0.03
C GLY A 349 3.09 5.88 0.27
N GLY A 350 2.71 7.06 0.73
CA GLY A 350 3.67 8.04 1.24
C GLY A 350 4.13 7.72 2.67
N SER A 351 5.29 8.25 3.06
CA SER A 351 5.78 8.26 4.44
C SER A 351 5.20 9.39 5.28
N GLY A 352 4.50 10.35 4.66
CA GLY A 352 3.93 11.52 5.33
C GLY A 352 4.93 12.64 5.58
N LYS A 353 6.18 12.48 5.12
CA LYS A 353 7.26 13.46 5.20
C LYS A 353 7.62 14.04 3.83
N GLU A 354 6.91 13.65 2.78
CA GLU A 354 7.12 14.17 1.44
C GLU A 354 6.87 15.66 1.38
N VAL A 355 7.84 16.39 0.83
CA VAL A 355 7.69 17.79 0.49
C VAL A 355 7.91 17.93 -1.01
N ILE A 356 6.87 18.35 -1.72
CA ILE A 356 6.93 18.62 -3.15
C ILE A 356 7.21 20.12 -3.32
N THR A 357 8.41 20.45 -3.75
CA THR A 357 8.78 21.82 -4.12
C THR A 357 8.66 21.97 -5.64
N ALA A 358 7.94 23.00 -6.09
CA ALA A 358 7.55 23.20 -7.49
C ALA A 358 8.68 23.62 -8.46
N ASP A 359 9.94 23.61 -8.02
CA ASP A 359 11.09 24.11 -8.78
C ASP A 359 11.94 22.96 -9.35
N SER A 360 11.34 22.09 -10.17
CA SER A 360 12.06 21.03 -10.92
C SER A 360 11.92 21.21 -12.43
#